data_AF-A0A343JDL2-F1
#
_entry.id   AF-A0A343JDL2-F1
#
_cell.length_a   1.000
_cell.length_b   1.000
_cell.length_c   1.000
_cell.angle_alpha   90.00
_cell.angle_beta   90.00
_cell.angle_gamma   90.00
#
_symmetry.space_group_name_H-M   'P 1'
#
loop_
_entity.id
_entity.type
_entity.pdbx_description
1 polymer ?
#
loop_
_entity_poly.entity_id
_entity_poly.type
_entity_poly.pdbx_seq_one_letter_code
_entity_poly.pdbx_strand_id
1 'polypeptide(L)'
;MTGFLVTALYIVIIVAVMFLLMTLGRKFVFSKIRVNKWIILGITILSFVLQFIINPQNFWLKNLFTVVTVWFFLWFMEIQTTGGPKIEKKIVIRPKAKPNRVKHLKDQNK
;
A
#
# COMPACT_ATOMS: atom_id res chain seq x y z
N MET A 1 -28.58 -21.66 17.61
CA MET A 1 -27.79 -22.18 16.48
C MET A 1 -28.21 -21.44 15.21
N THR A 2 -27.80 -20.17 15.07
CA THR A 2 -27.93 -19.44 13.79
C THR A 2 -26.86 -20.00 12.85
N GLY A 3 -27.32 -20.72 11.83
CA GLY A 3 -26.56 -21.75 11.14
C GLY A 3 -25.30 -21.26 10.45
N PHE A 4 -24.30 -22.14 10.42
CA PHE A 4 -23.02 -22.03 9.71
C PHE A 4 -23.08 -21.30 8.35
N LEU A 5 -24.17 -21.47 7.60
CA LEU A 5 -24.40 -20.78 6.32
C LEU A 5 -24.49 -19.25 6.46
N VAL A 6 -25.14 -18.74 7.50
CA VAL A 6 -25.28 -17.30 7.75
C VAL A 6 -23.91 -16.69 8.11
N THR A 7 -23.11 -17.39 8.90
CA THR A 7 -21.74 -16.95 9.23
C THR A 7 -20.82 -16.98 8.02
N ALA A 8 -20.93 -18.01 7.16
CA ALA A 8 -20.16 -18.09 5.93
C ALA A 8 -20.51 -16.95 4.97
N LEU A 9 -21.80 -16.68 4.77
CA LEU A 9 -22.27 -15.58 3.93
C LEU A 9 -21.78 -14.22 4.45
N TYR A 10 -21.83 -14.00 5.77
CA TYR A 10 -21.32 -12.78 6.39
C TYR A 10 -19.83 -12.54 6.12
N ILE A 11 -19.00 -13.58 6.25
CA ILE A 11 -17.56 -13.51 5.95
C ILE A 11 -17.33 -13.16 4.47
N VAL A 12 -18.06 -13.82 3.56
CA VAL A 12 -17.97 -13.54 2.11
C VAL A 12 -18.32 -12.08 1.81
N ILE A 13 -19.37 -11.54 2.44
CA ILE A 13 -19.76 -10.14 2.27
C ILE A 13 -18.65 -9.20 2.76
N ILE A 14 -18.07 -9.44 3.95
CA ILE A 14 -16.97 -8.61 4.45
C ILE A 14 -15.77 -8.63 3.50
N VAL A 15 -15.39 -9.81 3.00
CA VAL A 15 -14.26 -9.94 2.07
C VAL A 15 -14.54 -9.17 0.77
N ALA A 16 -15.76 -9.27 0.23
CA ALA A 16 -16.16 -8.52 -0.95
C ALA A 16 -16.10 -7.00 -0.72
N VAL A 17 -16.57 -6.53 0.44
CA VAL A 17 -16.47 -5.11 0.84
C VAL A 17 -15.00 -4.67 0.95
N MET A 18 -14.13 -5.49 1.56
CA MET A 18 -12.70 -5.17 1.69
C MET A 18 -12.03 -5.07 0.32
N PHE A 19 -12.35 -5.98 -0.59
CA PHE A 19 -11.82 -5.94 -1.95
C PHE A 19 -12.26 -4.65 -2.68
N LEU A 20 -13.53 -4.26 -2.52
CA LEU A 20 -14.06 -3.02 -3.08
C LEU A 20 -13.37 -1.79 -2.48
N LEU A 21 -13.18 -1.72 -1.16
CA LEU A 21 -12.46 -0.62 -0.51
C LEU A 21 -10.99 -0.53 -0.96
N MET A 22 -10.31 -1.67 -1.14
CA MET A 22 -8.93 -1.70 -1.62
C MET A 22 -8.82 -1.24 -3.08
N THR A 23 -9.73 -1.67 -3.95
CA THR A 23 -9.75 -1.23 -5.36
C THR A 23 -10.06 0.26 -5.51
N LEU A 24 -11.01 0.78 -4.72
CA LEU A 24 -11.30 2.21 -4.68
C LEU A 24 -10.13 2.99 -4.07
N GLY A 25 -9.57 2.52 -2.96
CA GLY A 25 -8.41 3.11 -2.30
C GLY A 25 -7.22 3.24 -3.25
N ARG A 26 -6.92 2.19 -4.03
CA ARG A 26 -5.93 2.22 -5.11
C ARG A 26 -6.17 3.32 -6.11
N LYS A 27 -7.39 3.39 -6.63
CA LYS A 27 -7.77 4.33 -7.69
C LYS A 27 -7.69 5.78 -7.22
N PHE A 28 -8.18 6.08 -6.03
CA PHE A 28 -8.38 7.45 -5.56
C PHE A 28 -7.31 7.97 -4.60
N VAL A 29 -6.80 7.12 -3.70
CA VAL A 29 -5.95 7.53 -2.57
C VAL A 29 -4.50 7.09 -2.80
N PHE A 30 -4.26 5.80 -3.06
CA PHE A 30 -2.92 5.23 -3.03
C PHE A 30 -2.08 5.65 -4.24
N SER A 31 -2.72 5.91 -5.38
CA SER A 31 -2.05 6.41 -6.59
C SER A 31 -1.60 7.87 -6.47
N LYS A 32 -2.28 8.67 -5.63
CA LYS A 32 -2.04 10.11 -5.51
C LYS A 32 -1.18 10.49 -4.30
N ILE A 33 -1.31 9.77 -3.19
CA ILE A 33 -0.72 10.19 -1.91
C ILE A 33 0.52 9.35 -1.61
N ARG A 34 1.69 10.01 -1.55
CA ARG A 34 2.96 9.38 -1.16
C ARG A 34 3.11 9.43 0.36
N VAL A 35 2.45 8.51 1.06
CA VAL A 35 2.55 8.39 2.50
C VAL A 35 3.80 7.55 2.87
N ASN A 36 4.54 7.97 3.90
CA ASN A 36 5.61 7.16 4.47
C ASN A 36 5.03 5.88 5.10
N LYS A 37 5.61 4.71 4.81
CA LYS A 37 5.13 3.40 5.30
C LYS A 37 4.92 3.36 6.82
N TRP A 38 5.77 4.06 7.57
CA TRP A 38 5.72 4.11 9.03
C TRP A 38 4.52 4.88 9.57
N ILE A 39 3.98 5.85 8.82
CA ILE A 39 2.79 6.60 9.22
C ILE A 39 1.56 5.67 9.19
N ILE A 40 1.40 4.90 8.12
CA ILE A 40 0.25 3.98 7.99
C ILE A 40 0.36 2.84 9.00
N LEU A 41 1.57 2.33 9.24
CA LEU A 41 1.81 1.35 10.30
C LEU A 41 1.45 1.91 11.67
N GLY A 42 1.85 3.15 11.97
CA GLY A 42 1.49 3.84 13.21
C GLY A 42 -0.02 3.98 13.38
N ILE A 43 -0.74 4.40 12.34
CA ILE A 43 -2.21 4.50 12.36
C ILE A 43 -2.83 3.13 12.58
N THR A 44 -2.33 2.09 11.93
CA THR A 44 -2.84 0.72 12.09
C THR A 44 -2.72 0.24 13.52
N ILE A 45 -1.53 0.40 14.13
CA ILE A 45 -1.29 0.01 15.53
C ILE A 45 -2.15 0.84 16.47
N LEU A 46 -2.23 2.16 16.25
CA LEU A 46 -3.04 3.06 17.07
C LEU A 46 -4.52 2.67 17.02
N SER A 47 -5.08 2.45 15.83
CA SER A 47 -6.47 2.01 15.67
C SER A 47 -6.72 0.65 16.31
N PHE A 48 -5.77 -0.28 16.19
CA PHE A 48 -5.86 -1.60 16.83
C PHE A 48 -5.88 -1.49 18.36
N VAL A 49 -4.96 -0.73 18.95
CA VAL A 49 -4.90 -0.51 20.41
C VAL A 49 -6.15 0.23 20.90
N LEU A 50 -6.59 1.25 20.16
CA LEU A 50 -7.77 2.04 20.50
C LEU A 50 -9.05 1.19 20.56
N GLN A 51 -9.15 0.15 19.72
CA GLN A 51 -10.27 -0.78 19.74
C GLN A 51 -10.38 -1.54 21.06
N PHE A 52 -9.26 -1.90 21.69
CA PHE A 52 -9.26 -2.57 23.00
C PHE A 52 -9.61 -1.63 24.14
N ILE A 53 -9.18 -0.36 24.06
CA ILE A 53 -9.43 0.64 25.09
C ILE A 53 -10.91 1.07 25.09
N ILE A 54 -11.46 1.39 23.91
CA ILE A 54 -12.84 1.90 23.80
C ILE A 54 -13.87 0.77 23.97
N ASN A 55 -13.57 -0.42 23.47
CA ASN A 55 -14.43 -1.61 23.50
C ASN A 55 -15.94 -1.29 23.32
N PRO A 56 -16.34 -0.77 22.14
CA PRO A 56 -17.72 -0.37 21.90
C PRO A 56 -18.69 -1.56 22.03
N GLN A 57 -19.72 -1.40 22.84
CA GLN A 57 -20.76 -2.41 23.05
C GLN A 57 -21.67 -2.58 21.82
N ASN A 58 -21.81 -1.53 21.00
CA ASN A 58 -22.60 -1.60 19.78
C ASN A 58 -21.90 -2.47 18.73
N PHE A 59 -22.55 -3.56 18.35
CA PHE A 59 -22.06 -4.52 17.35
C PHE A 59 -21.64 -3.86 16.03
N TRP A 60 -22.41 -2.87 15.55
CA TRP A 60 -22.10 -2.16 14.31
C TRP A 60 -20.82 -1.33 14.43
N LEU A 61 -20.66 -0.61 15.55
CA LEU A 61 -19.46 0.19 15.80
C LEU A 61 -18.23 -0.72 15.94
N LYS A 62 -18.35 -1.84 16.67
CA LYS A 62 -17.26 -2.81 16.85
C LYS A 62 -16.77 -3.38 15.52
N ASN A 63 -17.71 -3.76 14.64
CA ASN A 63 -17.37 -4.26 13.31
C ASN A 63 -16.79 -3.18 12.42
N LEU A 64 -17.31 -1.94 12.48
CA LEU A 64 -16.75 -0.81 11.73
C LEU A 64 -15.30 -0.54 12.11
N PHE A 65 -14.99 -0.49 13.40
CA PHE A 65 -13.61 -0.34 13.89
C PHE A 65 -12.70 -1.45 13.34
N THR A 66 -13.15 -2.70 13.44
CA THR A 66 -12.39 -3.87 12.93
C THR A 66 -12.11 -3.74 11.44
N VAL A 67 -13.14 -3.40 10.65
CA VAL A 67 -13.04 -3.19 9.21
C VAL A 67 -12.03 -2.08 8.88
N VAL A 68 -12.12 -0.94 9.57
CA VAL A 68 -11.21 0.19 9.35
C VAL A 68 -9.77 -0.20 9.69
N THR A 69 -9.53 -0.90 10.80
CA THR A 69 -8.20 -1.36 11.19
C THR A 69 -7.62 -2.34 10.17
N VAL A 70 -8.41 -3.33 9.73
CA VAL A 70 -7.98 -4.29 8.70
C VAL A 70 -7.69 -3.57 7.37
N TRP A 71 -8.51 -2.58 7.01
CA TRP A 71 -8.30 -1.82 5.79
C TRP A 71 -6.99 -1.02 5.81
N PHE A 72 -6.68 -0.32 6.90
CA PHE A 72 -5.38 0.36 7.07
C PHE A 72 -4.20 -0.61 7.05
N PHE A 73 -4.35 -1.78 7.66
CA PHE A 73 -3.33 -2.82 7.61
C PHE A 73 -3.08 -3.32 6.18
N LEU A 74 -4.15 -3.60 5.43
CA LEU A 74 -4.04 -4.02 4.03
C LEU A 74 -3.40 -2.93 3.15
N TRP A 75 -3.70 -1.67 3.42
CA TRP A 75 -3.04 -0.56 2.75
C TRP A 75 -1.53 -0.51 3.06
N PHE A 76 -1.14 -0.71 4.32
CA PHE A 76 0.27 -0.83 4.69
C PHE A 76 0.96 -1.98 3.93
N MET A 77 0.33 -3.15 3.88
CA MET A 77 0.86 -4.32 3.17
C MET A 77 1.04 -4.02 1.68
N GLU A 78 0.07 -3.35 1.06
CA GLU A 78 0.18 -2.95 -0.35
C GLU A 78 1.35 -2.01 -0.63
N ILE A 79 1.60 -1.04 0.25
CA ILE A 79 2.75 -0.13 0.11
C ILE A 79 4.06 -0.90 0.26
N GLN A 80 4.12 -1.87 1.16
CA GLN A 80 5.29 -2.71 1.34
C GLN A 80 5.57 -3.61 0.12
N THR A 81 4.54 -4.19 -0.50
CA THR A 81 4.72 -5.05 -1.68
C THR A 81 5.00 -4.25 -2.96
N THR A 82 4.36 -3.09 -3.12
CA THR A 82 4.41 -2.30 -4.38
C THR A 82 5.56 -1.29 -4.37
N GLY A 83 6.09 -0.94 -3.20
CA GLY A 83 7.14 0.08 -3.04
C GLY A 83 6.62 1.52 -3.18
N GLY A 84 5.31 1.72 -3.16
CA GLY A 84 4.64 3.01 -3.35
C GLY A 84 4.73 3.57 -4.77
N PRO A 85 4.21 4.79 -5.01
CA PRO A 85 4.23 5.42 -6.33
C PRO A 85 5.67 5.69 -6.78
N LYS A 86 6.12 5.02 -7.85
CA LYS A 86 7.44 5.25 -8.46
C LYS A 86 7.42 6.61 -9.15
N ILE A 87 8.31 7.52 -8.73
CA ILE A 87 8.57 8.72 -9.54
C ILE A 87 9.27 8.25 -10.80
N GLU A 88 8.65 8.45 -11.95
CA GLU A 88 9.34 8.36 -13.22
C GLU A 88 10.45 9.40 -13.22
N LYS A 89 11.70 8.95 -13.08
CA LYS A 89 12.85 9.83 -13.17
C LYS A 89 12.84 10.39 -14.59
N LYS A 90 12.75 11.71 -14.73
CA LYS A 90 12.91 12.39 -16.03
C LYS A 90 14.25 11.94 -16.63
N ILE A 91 14.21 11.07 -17.63
CA ILE A 91 15.40 10.62 -18.33
C ILE A 91 15.87 11.81 -19.16
N VAL A 92 16.77 12.61 -18.61
CA VAL A 92 17.49 13.62 -19.38
C VAL A 92 18.43 12.85 -20.28
N ILE A 93 18.02 12.65 -21.54
CA ILE A 93 18.89 12.10 -22.58
C ILE A 93 20.02 13.12 -22.77
N ARG A 94 21.13 12.89 -22.07
CA ARG A 94 22.36 13.63 -22.34
C ARG A 94 22.96 13.02 -23.61
N PRO A 95 23.43 13.85 -24.55
CA PRO A 95 24.18 13.34 -25.68
C PRO A 95 25.35 12.51 -25.15
N LYS A 96 25.53 11.28 -25.67
CA LYS A 96 26.71 10.48 -25.34
C LYS A 96 27.94 11.32 -25.69
N ALA A 97 28.94 11.31 -24.81
CA ALA A 97 30.20 11.98 -25.06
C ALA A 97 30.80 11.46 -26.38
N LYS A 98 31.32 12.37 -27.19
CA LYS A 98 32.04 12.00 -28.42
C LYS A 98 33.17 11.03 -28.03
N PRO A 99 33.31 9.88 -28.71
CA PRO A 99 34.38 8.94 -28.41
C PRO A 99 35.72 9.65 -28.57
N ASN A 100 36.57 9.57 -27.53
CA ASN A 100 37.91 10.14 -27.58
C ASN A 100 38.81 9.23 -28.44
N ARG A 101 38.81 9.47 -29.75
CA ARG A 101 39.53 8.69 -30.76
C ARG A 101 41.04 8.63 -30.51
N VAL A 102 41.60 9.62 -29.79
CA VAL A 102 43.04 9.81 -29.60
C VAL A 102 43.65 8.78 -28.63
N LYS A 103 42.86 8.21 -27.70
CA LYS A 103 43.37 7.23 -26.73
C LYS A 103 43.82 5.91 -27.39
N HIS A 104 43.10 5.44 -28.41
CA HIS A 104 43.41 4.16 -29.07
C HIS A 104 44.65 4.22 -29.97
N LEU A 105 45.07 5.41 -30.40
CA LEU A 105 46.26 5.61 -31.24
C LEU A 105 47.57 5.59 -30.44
N LYS A 106 47.52 5.85 -29.12
CA LYS A 106 48.71 5.79 -28.26
C LYS A 106 49.04 4.38 -27.78
N ASP A 107 48.04 3.53 -27.57
CA ASP A 107 48.25 2.13 -27.14
C ASP A 107 48.83 1.23 -28.24
N GLN A 108 48.69 1.58 -29.52
CA GLN A 108 49.29 0.82 -30.64
C GLN A 108 50.77 1.14 -30.90
N ASN A 109 51.30 2.22 -30.30
CA ASN A 109 52.66 2.70 -30.53
C ASN A 109 53.60 2.42 -29.34
N LYS A 110 53.25 1.46 -28.48
CA LYS A 110 54.05 1.04 -27.32
C LYS A 110 54.24 -0.47 -27.37
#